data_AF-A0AAN8K1E4-F1
#
_entry.id   AF-A0AAN8K1E4-F1
#
_cell.length_a   1.000
_cell.length_b   1.000
_cell.length_c   1.000
_cell.angle_alpha   90.00
_cell.angle_beta   90.00
_cell.angle_gamma   90.00
#
_symmetry.space_group_name_H-M   'P 1'
#
loop_
_entity.id
_entity.type
_entity.pdbx_description
1 polymer ?
#
loop_
_entity_poly.entity_id
_entity_poly.type
_entity_poly.pdbx_seq_one_letter_code
_entity_poly.pdbx_strand_id
1 'polypeptide(L)'
;MATSNPTSNKCVTCKKTVRKNQQAIDCDVCKNWTHRSCDTDISKEDYMKILKSETEFSFTCSICRVSVGNFSLNASLDTISSET
;
A
#
# COMPACT_ATOMS: atom_id res chain seq x y z
N MET A 1 -9.47 21.80 2.73
CA MET A 1 -10.18 21.07 3.81
C MET A 1 -9.51 19.71 3.95
N ALA A 2 -8.81 19.44 5.05
CA ALA A 2 -8.16 18.15 5.25
C ALA A 2 -9.22 17.10 5.63
N THR A 3 -9.53 16.17 4.74
CA THR A 3 -10.39 15.02 5.07
C THR A 3 -9.60 14.08 5.96
N SER A 4 -9.78 14.22 7.27
CA SER A 4 -9.42 13.23 8.26
C SER A 4 -10.13 11.92 7.93
N ASN A 5 -9.46 11.03 7.19
CA ASN A 5 -9.97 9.71 6.86
C ASN A 5 -10.00 8.90 8.17
N PRO A 6 -11.19 8.65 8.79
CA PRO A 6 -11.24 7.81 9.97
C PRO A 6 -10.74 6.43 9.56
N THR A 7 -9.80 5.87 10.33
CA THR A 7 -9.11 4.60 10.06
C THR A 7 -10.16 3.52 9.81
N SER A 8 -10.44 3.26 8.53
CA SER A 8 -11.64 2.51 8.18
C SER A 8 -11.37 1.05 8.44
N ASN A 9 -12.16 0.43 9.31
CA ASN A 9 -12.11 -1.02 9.57
C ASN A 9 -12.63 -1.83 8.36
N LYS A 10 -12.43 -1.35 7.13
CA LYS A 10 -12.89 -1.93 5.86
C LYS A 10 -11.68 -2.21 4.99
N CYS A 11 -11.66 -3.39 4.38
CA CYS A 11 -10.63 -3.78 3.44
C CYS A 11 -10.65 -2.84 2.22
N VAL A 12 -9.51 -2.21 1.91
CA VAL A 12 -9.40 -1.30 0.76
C VAL A 12 -9.75 -1.98 -0.57
N THR A 13 -9.48 -3.27 -0.71
CA THR A 13 -9.75 -4.07 -1.91
C THR A 13 -11.23 -4.45 -2.02
N CYS A 14 -11.76 -5.22 -1.06
CA CYS A 14 -13.11 -5.80 -1.16
C CYS A 14 -14.22 -4.98 -0.48
N LYS A 15 -13.88 -3.85 0.15
CA LYS A 15 -14.76 -2.92 0.89
C LYS A 15 -15.56 -3.52 2.07
N LYS A 16 -15.41 -4.81 2.35
CA LYS A 16 -16.02 -5.51 3.51
C LYS A 16 -15.27 -5.15 4.79
N THR A 17 -16.00 -5.14 5.91
CA THR A 17 -15.42 -4.91 7.24
C THR A 17 -14.41 -5.99 7.60
N VAL A 18 -13.21 -5.58 8.01
CA VAL A 18 -12.18 -6.42 8.62
C VAL A 18 -12.59 -6.69 10.06
N ARG A 19 -12.86 -7.96 10.38
CA ARG A 19 -13.21 -8.39 11.74
C ARG A 19 -11.95 -8.79 12.50
N LYS A 20 -11.96 -8.67 13.84
CA LYS A 20 -10.82 -9.04 14.73
C LYS A 20 -10.28 -10.45 14.51
N ASN A 21 -11.13 -11.39 14.09
CA ASN A 21 -10.77 -12.79 13.86
C ASN A 21 -10.28 -13.08 12.43
N GLN A 22 -10.12 -12.05 11.57
CA GLN A 22 -9.62 -12.19 10.21
C GLN A 22 -8.19 -11.69 10.10
N GLN A 23 -7.38 -12.37 9.29
CA GLN A 23 -6.01 -11.93 8.99
C GLN A 23 -6.06 -10.68 8.09
N ALA A 24 -5.49 -9.59 8.58
CA ALA A 24 -5.42 -8.32 7.88
C ALA A 24 -4.12 -7.57 8.23
N ILE A 25 -3.77 -6.62 7.38
CA ILE A 25 -2.51 -5.86 7.38
C ILE A 25 -2.88 -4.39 7.13
N ASP A 26 -2.33 -3.45 7.87
CA ASP A 26 -2.47 -2.02 7.58
C ASP A 26 -1.45 -1.57 6.54
N CYS A 27 -1.85 -0.65 5.66
CA CYS A 27 -0.92 -0.04 4.73
C CYS A 27 -0.05 1.01 5.43
N ASP A 28 1.26 0.93 5.27
CA ASP A 28 2.17 1.85 5.98
C ASP A 28 1.99 3.33 5.56
N VAL A 29 1.56 3.57 4.31
CA VAL A 29 1.33 4.91 3.77
C VAL A 29 0.01 5.53 4.24
N CYS A 30 -1.11 4.82 4.10
CA CYS A 30 -2.46 5.39 4.36
C CYS A 30 -3.15 4.85 5.62
N LYS A 31 -2.53 3.90 6.33
CA LYS A 31 -3.02 3.22 7.54
C LYS A 31 -4.43 2.62 7.42
N ASN A 32 -4.91 2.38 6.21
CA ASN A 32 -6.13 1.62 5.96
C ASN A 32 -5.83 0.11 5.89
N TRP A 33 -6.81 -0.70 6.28
CA TRP A 33 -6.67 -2.16 6.35
C TRP A 33 -6.87 -2.86 5.01
N THR A 34 -6.17 -3.96 4.82
CA THR A 34 -6.37 -4.93 3.73
C THR A 34 -6.46 -6.33 4.32
N HIS A 35 -7.44 -7.15 3.90
CA HIS A 35 -7.45 -8.58 4.24
C HIS A 35 -6.23 -9.25 3.62
N ARG A 36 -5.54 -10.13 4.35
CA ARG A 36 -4.40 -10.91 3.84
C ARG A 36 -4.75 -11.73 2.59
N SER A 37 -6.00 -12.17 2.45
CA SER A 37 -6.51 -12.88 1.29
C SER A 37 -6.94 -11.97 0.12
N CYS A 38 -6.62 -10.68 0.15
CA CYS A 38 -7.05 -9.70 -0.85
C CYS A 38 -5.89 -8.82 -1.31
N ASP A 39 -5.29 -9.15 -2.47
CA ASP A 39 -4.32 -8.30 -3.18
C ASP A 39 -3.01 -8.00 -2.43
N THR A 40 -2.63 -8.88 -1.48
CA THR A 40 -1.38 -8.73 -0.70
C THR A 40 -0.33 -9.80 -0.98
N ASP A 41 -0.63 -10.85 -1.75
CA ASP A 41 0.27 -11.98 -2.09
C ASP A 41 1.02 -12.66 -0.92
N ILE A 42 0.51 -12.52 0.31
CA ILE A 42 1.19 -12.98 1.54
C ILE A 42 0.66 -14.34 1.96
N SER A 43 1.55 -15.33 2.03
CA SER A 43 1.25 -16.66 2.55
C SER A 43 0.99 -16.66 4.05
N LYS A 44 0.38 -17.75 4.57
CA LYS A 44 -0.02 -17.82 5.99
C LYS A 44 1.22 -17.84 6.89
N GLU A 45 2.25 -18.53 6.44
CA GLU A 45 3.54 -18.64 7.09
C GLU A 45 4.24 -17.28 7.18
N ASP A 46 4.28 -16.51 6.09
CA ASP A 46 4.89 -15.17 6.11
C ASP A 46 4.13 -14.21 7.01
N TYR A 47 2.79 -14.23 6.98
CA TYR A 47 1.98 -13.49 7.95
C TYR A 47 2.29 -13.88 9.41
N MET A 48 2.60 -15.15 9.67
CA MET A 48 3.00 -15.60 11.02
C MET A 48 4.42 -15.15 11.39
N LYS A 49 5.37 -15.12 10.45
CA LYS A 49 6.72 -14.55 10.66
C LYS A 49 6.64 -13.05 10.99
N ILE A 50 5.81 -12.31 10.25
CA ILE A 50 5.55 -10.88 10.46
C ILE A 50 4.97 -10.64 11.86
N LEU A 51 3.95 -11.41 12.27
CA LEU A 51 3.35 -11.28 13.62
C LEU A 51 4.29 -11.62 14.78
N LYS A 52 5.32 -12.43 14.54
CA LYS A 52 6.34 -12.75 15.54
C LYS A 52 7.54 -11.78 15.52
N SER A 53 7.53 -10.77 14.64
CA SER A 53 8.68 -9.91 14.35
C SER A 53 9.94 -10.68 13.92
N GLU A 54 9.79 -11.85 13.29
CA GLU A 54 10.90 -12.63 12.71
C GLU A 54 11.43 -12.01 11.40
N THR A 55 10.73 -11.01 10.85
CA THR A 55 11.10 -10.34 9.60
C THR A 55 10.62 -8.88 9.61
N GLU A 56 11.45 -7.95 9.14
CA GLU A 56 11.04 -6.58 8.85
C GLU A 56 10.13 -6.59 7.62
N PHE A 57 8.97 -5.95 7.74
CA PHE A 57 7.92 -6.04 6.72
C PHE A 57 7.19 -4.73 6.54
N SER A 58 7.18 -4.24 5.29
CA SER A 58 6.43 -3.05 4.88
C SER A 58 5.36 -3.43 3.86
N PHE A 59 4.15 -2.89 4.03
CA PHE A 59 3.03 -3.15 3.13
C PHE A 59 2.44 -1.87 2.55
N THR A 60 2.41 -1.80 1.23
CA THR A 60 1.73 -0.72 0.50
C THR A 60 0.53 -1.29 -0.25
N CYS A 61 -0.67 -0.84 0.10
CA CYS A 61 -1.89 -1.31 -0.53
C CYS A 61 -2.01 -0.80 -1.98
N SER A 62 -2.83 -1.49 -2.78
CA SER A 62 -3.05 -1.22 -4.21
C SER A 62 -3.38 0.24 -4.52
N ILE A 63 -4.16 0.90 -3.67
CA ILE A 63 -4.51 2.33 -3.83
C ILE A 63 -3.25 3.20 -3.76
N CYS A 64 -2.40 3.00 -2.76
CA CYS A 64 -1.15 3.74 -2.60
C CYS A 64 -0.12 3.35 -3.67
N ARG A 65 -0.07 2.08 -4.12
CA ARG A 65 0.79 1.64 -5.24
C ARG A 65 0.47 2.44 -6.52
N VAL A 66 -0.82 2.64 -6.84
CA VAL A 66 -1.26 3.43 -8.00
C VAL A 66 -0.93 4.92 -7.83
N SER A 67 -1.08 5.49 -6.62
CA SER A 67 -0.74 6.90 -6.36
C SER A 67 0.73 7.24 -6.63
N VAL A 68 1.66 6.32 -6.35
CA VAL A 68 3.10 6.52 -6.63
C VAL A 68 3.40 6.44 -8.14
N GLY A 69 2.65 5.62 -8.89
CA GLY A 69 2.82 5.48 -10.34
C GLY A 69 2.31 6.65 -11.19
N ASN A 70 1.65 7.64 -10.59
CA ASN A 70 1.07 8.78 -11.32
C ASN A 70 1.85 10.10 -11.15
N PHE A 71 3.07 10.06 -10.60
CA PHE A 71 4.01 11.16 -10.79
C PHE A 71 4.60 11.04 -12.20
N SER A 72 3.94 11.71 -13.16
CA SER A 72 4.45 11.83 -14.52
C SER A 72 5.87 12.39 -14.46
N LEU A 73 6.86 11.61 -14.90
CA LEU A 73 8.20 12.11 -15.16
C LEU A 73 8.13 13.05 -16.36
N ASN A 74 7.89 14.33 -16.07
CA ASN A 74 8.19 15.44 -16.97
C ASN A 74 9.71 15.59 -17.07
N ALA A 75 10.35 14.64 -17.75
CA ALA A 75 11.75 14.74 -18.16
C ALA A 75 11.87 15.88 -19.19
N SER A 76 12.00 17.11 -18.70
CA SER A 76 12.07 18.34 -19.50
C SER A 76 12.82 19.41 -18.71
N LEU A 77 14.15 19.38 -18.82
CA LEU A 77 15.11 20.48 -18.63
C LEU A 77 16.51 19.88 -18.90
N ASP A 78 17.38 20.39 -19.76
CA ASP A 78 17.18 21.26 -20.93
C ASP A 78 18.40 21.12 -21.88
N THR A 79 18.21 21.49 -23.15
CA THR A 79 19.14 22.19 -24.06
C THR A 79 20.56 22.45 -23.49
N ILE A 80 21.68 22.03 -24.10
CA ILE A 80 22.22 22.26 -25.46
C ILE A 80 23.13 21.05 -25.86
N SER A 81 23.73 20.86 -27.05
CA SER A 81 23.96 21.69 -28.25
C SER A 81 23.74 20.87 -29.54
N SER A 82 23.76 21.56 -30.69
CA SER A 82 24.18 21.01 -31.99
C SER A 82 25.64 21.41 -32.25
N GLU A 83 26.43 20.61 -32.98
CA GLU A 83 27.37 21.12 -34.00
C GLU A 83 27.92 19.97 -34.89
N THR A 84 28.22 20.35 -36.13
CA THR A 84 28.49 19.60 -37.37
C THR A 84 29.49 18.45 -37.29
#